data_AF-A0A6J1ZTS2-F1
#
_entry.id   AF-A0A6J1ZTS2-F1
#
_cell.length_a   1.000
_cell.length_b   1.000
_cell.length_c   1.000
_cell.angle_alpha   90.00
_cell.angle_beta   90.00
_cell.angle_gamma   90.00
#
_symmetry.space_group_name_H-M   'P 1'
#
loop_
_entity.id
_entity.type
_entity.pdbx_description
1 polymer ?
#
loop_
_entity_poly.entity_id
_entity_poly.type
_entity_poly.pdbx_seq_one_letter_code
_entity_poly.pdbx_strand_id
1 'polypeptide(L)'
;MAASVLGSTCGPLRLGVTGLCRRRPPRGLWARARRLPGLAGSGRSVAAASGSGASGTDRYCMELLRKRDYEGYLCSLLLPADSRSSAFALRAFNVELAQVKDSVSEKTIGLMRMEFWRKTVDDIYSDNPPQQPVAIELWKVCTPAEAGPVPGPLTDFQSPSKDGKSQALPSLGLRRKSGWEAAVKRHNLTKRWLMKIIDEREKNLDDKPYRNIQELENYAENTQSSLLYLTLEILGVKDLHADHAASHIGKAQGIVTCLRATPYHGSRRRVFLPMEICMLHGVSQEDFLRQNQAKNVRDVIYDIASQAHLHLKHARSFHKSVPVKAFPAFLQTVALEDYLKKIQQVDFDIFHPSLQQKNTLLPLSLYVQSWRKRY
;
A
#
# COMPACT_ATOMS: atom_id res chain seq x y z
N MET A 1 5.48 37.28 -74.33
CA MET A 1 5.40 35.83 -74.63
C MET A 1 4.68 35.20 -73.44
N ALA A 2 3.37 34.95 -73.51
CA ALA A 2 2.74 33.65 -73.86
C ALA A 2 3.14 32.53 -72.86
N ALA A 3 2.29 31.65 -72.31
CA ALA A 3 0.84 31.46 -72.24
C ALA A 3 0.58 30.30 -71.24
N SER A 4 -0.63 30.27 -70.66
CA SER A 4 -1.53 29.11 -70.36
C SER A 4 -1.04 27.77 -69.76
N VAL A 5 -1.60 27.26 -68.65
CA VAL A 5 -2.82 26.39 -68.43
C VAL A 5 -2.68 24.89 -68.84
N LEU A 6 -3.24 24.00 -67.99
CA LEU A 6 -3.64 22.58 -68.15
C LEU A 6 -2.56 21.53 -67.77
N GLY A 7 -2.76 20.45 -67.01
CA GLY A 7 -3.96 19.70 -66.59
C GLY A 7 -3.81 18.22 -67.02
N SER A 8 -3.93 17.25 -66.10
CA SER A 8 -4.31 15.80 -66.30
C SER A 8 -3.60 14.88 -65.27
N THR A 9 -4.30 14.32 -64.27
CA THR A 9 -4.99 13.01 -64.23
C THR A 9 -4.09 11.76 -64.29
N CYS A 10 -3.98 11.04 -63.16
CA CYS A 10 -4.09 9.59 -63.16
C CYS A 10 -4.49 9.08 -61.76
N GLY A 11 -5.53 8.25 -61.72
CA GLY A 11 -6.08 7.61 -60.54
C GLY A 11 -5.31 6.36 -60.09
N PRO A 12 -5.91 5.54 -59.21
CA PRO A 12 -5.19 4.79 -58.19
C PRO A 12 -4.84 3.34 -58.60
N LEU A 13 -3.74 2.82 -58.05
CA LEU A 13 -3.51 1.38 -58.00
C LEU A 13 -3.96 0.84 -56.63
N ARG A 14 -5.19 0.31 -56.62
CA ARG A 14 -5.62 -0.71 -55.66
C ARG A 14 -4.94 -2.03 -56.01
N LEU A 15 -4.31 -2.65 -55.03
CA LEU A 15 -4.30 -4.11 -54.90
C LEU A 15 -4.73 -4.43 -53.46
N GLY A 16 -5.96 -4.91 -53.36
CA GLY A 16 -6.49 -5.50 -52.14
C GLY A 16 -6.42 -7.01 -52.20
N VAL A 17 -6.25 -7.63 -51.04
CA VAL A 17 -6.74 -8.97 -50.67
C VAL A 17 -7.00 -8.88 -49.16
N THR A 18 -8.23 -8.59 -48.70
CA THR A 18 -9.22 -9.56 -48.17
C THR A 18 -8.57 -10.65 -47.31
N GLY A 19 -8.85 -10.86 -46.03
CA GLY A 19 -10.07 -10.73 -45.28
C GLY A 19 -10.01 -11.87 -44.25
N LEU A 20 -9.93 -11.55 -42.96
CA LEU A 20 -10.14 -12.52 -41.90
C LEU A 20 -11.22 -12.00 -40.98
N CYS A 21 -12.36 -12.66 -41.11
CA CYS A 21 -13.62 -12.40 -40.47
C CYS A 21 -13.49 -12.25 -38.95
N ARG A 22 -13.96 -11.11 -38.44
CA ARG A 22 -14.45 -10.96 -37.07
C ARG A 22 -15.58 -11.96 -36.84
N ARG A 23 -15.34 -13.02 -36.09
CA ARG A 23 -16.41 -13.81 -35.45
C ARG A 23 -16.65 -13.27 -34.05
N ARG A 24 -17.76 -12.55 -33.87
CA ARG A 24 -18.38 -12.30 -32.56
C ARG A 24 -18.82 -13.63 -31.96
N PRO A 25 -18.59 -13.91 -30.66
CA PRO A 25 -19.28 -15.00 -30.00
C PRO A 25 -20.71 -14.57 -29.61
N PRO A 26 -21.63 -15.52 -29.38
CA PRO A 26 -23.07 -15.27 -29.33
C PRO A 26 -23.47 -14.58 -28.02
N ARG A 27 -24.48 -13.70 -28.14
CA ARG A 27 -25.26 -13.22 -27.00
C ARG A 27 -26.18 -14.36 -26.53
N GLY A 28 -26.14 -14.65 -25.23
CA GLY A 28 -27.16 -15.44 -24.54
C GLY A 28 -26.72 -16.84 -24.13
N LEU A 29 -26.33 -17.01 -22.87
CA LEU A 29 -26.62 -18.16 -21.98
C LEU A 29 -25.78 -18.07 -20.69
N TRP A 30 -25.85 -16.94 -19.98
CA TRP A 30 -25.46 -16.85 -18.57
C TRP A 30 -26.47 -15.96 -17.83
N ALA A 31 -27.74 -16.38 -17.90
CA ALA A 31 -28.71 -16.00 -16.90
C ALA A 31 -28.45 -16.86 -15.65
N ARG A 32 -28.45 -16.22 -14.47
CA ARG A 32 -28.22 -16.78 -13.12
C ARG A 32 -26.76 -17.11 -12.75
N ALA A 33 -26.04 -16.07 -12.34
CA ALA A 33 -25.10 -16.19 -11.22
C ALA A 33 -25.44 -15.12 -10.17
N ARG A 34 -26.11 -15.60 -9.13
CA ARG A 34 -26.48 -15.01 -7.81
C ARG A 34 -26.11 -13.54 -7.57
N ARG A 35 -27.18 -12.74 -7.40
CA ARG A 35 -27.20 -11.53 -6.54
C ARG A 35 -26.62 -11.89 -5.17
N LEU A 36 -25.51 -11.26 -4.79
CA LEU A 36 -25.10 -11.18 -3.39
C LEU A 36 -25.82 -9.97 -2.78
N PRO A 37 -26.54 -10.11 -1.65
CA PRO A 37 -27.16 -8.97 -0.98
C PRO A 37 -26.10 -7.98 -0.52
N GLY A 38 -26.34 -6.70 -0.77
CA GLY A 38 -25.59 -5.62 -0.15
C GLY A 38 -25.75 -5.70 1.37
N LEU A 39 -24.63 -5.95 2.06
CA LEU A 39 -24.56 -5.82 3.50
C LEU A 39 -24.19 -4.38 3.82
N ALA A 40 -25.20 -3.61 4.21
CA ALA A 40 -25.04 -2.42 5.03
C ALA A 40 -24.38 -2.83 6.35
N GLY A 41 -23.05 -2.74 6.40
CA GLY A 41 -22.26 -2.96 7.61
C GLY A 41 -22.15 -1.67 8.39
N SER A 42 -23.03 -1.48 9.37
CA SER A 42 -22.86 -0.53 10.47
C SER A 42 -21.47 -0.71 11.08
N GLY A 43 -20.67 0.36 11.07
CA GLY A 43 -19.34 0.40 11.66
C GLY A 43 -19.42 0.25 13.18
N ARG A 44 -19.42 -0.99 13.66
CA ARG A 44 -19.09 -1.30 15.05
C ARG A 44 -17.60 -1.60 15.15
N SER A 45 -16.94 -0.80 15.99
CA SER A 45 -15.61 -1.07 16.52
C SER A 45 -15.55 -2.53 16.96
N VAL A 46 -14.62 -3.31 16.39
CA VAL A 46 -14.44 -4.71 16.78
C VAL A 46 -13.76 -4.67 18.15
N ALA A 47 -14.57 -4.83 19.19
CA ALA A 47 -14.09 -5.03 20.55
C ALA A 47 -13.08 -6.19 20.56
N ALA A 48 -11.94 -5.95 21.21
CA ALA A 48 -10.84 -6.88 21.32
C ALA A 48 -11.34 -8.24 21.84
N ALA A 49 -11.20 -9.28 21.02
CA ALA A 49 -11.38 -10.65 21.45
C ALA A 49 -10.17 -11.03 22.31
N SER A 50 -10.38 -11.04 23.63
CA SER A 50 -9.46 -11.58 24.62
C SER A 50 -9.33 -13.08 24.42
N GLY A 51 -8.25 -13.50 23.76
CA GLY A 51 -7.82 -14.90 23.64
C GLY A 51 -6.32 -14.96 23.83
N SER A 52 -5.89 -15.67 24.86
CA SER A 52 -4.51 -15.82 25.31
C SER A 52 -3.59 -16.44 24.24
N GLY A 53 -2.40 -15.84 24.09
CA GLY A 53 -1.28 -16.40 23.34
C GLY A 53 -0.64 -15.39 22.39
N ALA A 54 0.66 -15.15 22.55
CA ALA A 54 1.48 -14.30 21.68
C ALA A 54 1.46 -14.68 20.16
N SER A 55 0.74 -15.74 19.78
CA SER A 55 0.47 -16.21 18.42
C SER A 55 -0.85 -15.70 17.80
N GLY A 56 -1.54 -14.76 18.45
CA GLY A 56 -2.79 -14.17 17.95
C GLY A 56 -2.60 -12.82 17.25
N THR A 57 -1.63 -12.00 17.69
CA THR A 57 -1.45 -10.60 17.26
C THR A 57 -0.77 -10.49 15.89
N ASP A 58 0.20 -11.35 15.62
CA ASP A 58 0.83 -11.58 14.32
C ASP A 58 -0.18 -12.04 13.25
N ARG A 59 -1.03 -13.01 13.60
CA ARG A 59 -2.10 -13.51 12.75
C ARG A 59 -3.13 -12.42 12.47
N TYR A 60 -3.46 -11.60 13.47
CA TYR A 60 -4.33 -10.44 13.28
C TYR A 60 -3.76 -9.48 12.23
N CYS A 61 -2.48 -9.10 12.34
CA CYS A 61 -1.83 -8.22 11.36
C CYS A 61 -1.87 -8.83 9.94
N MET A 62 -1.57 -10.13 9.83
CA MET A 62 -1.63 -10.83 8.55
C MET A 62 -3.04 -10.85 7.94
N GLU A 63 -4.06 -11.16 8.74
CA GLU A 63 -5.45 -11.19 8.28
C GLU A 63 -5.97 -9.80 7.92
N LEU A 64 -5.55 -8.76 8.65
CA LEU A 64 -5.85 -7.36 8.35
C LEU A 64 -5.32 -6.98 6.96
N LEU A 65 -4.05 -7.27 6.68
CA LEU A 65 -3.47 -7.04 5.35
C LEU A 65 -4.20 -7.86 4.28
N ARG A 66 -4.43 -9.15 4.50
CA ARG A 66 -5.12 -9.99 3.50
C ARG A 66 -6.49 -9.43 3.10
N LYS A 67 -7.20 -8.77 4.03
CA LYS A 67 -8.52 -8.16 3.79
C LYS A 67 -8.43 -6.75 3.20
N ARG A 68 -7.49 -5.91 3.65
CA ARG A 68 -7.46 -4.47 3.36
C ARG A 68 -6.35 -4.04 2.40
N ASP A 69 -5.21 -4.73 2.38
CA ASP A 69 -4.05 -4.48 1.53
C ASP A 69 -3.51 -5.80 0.95
N TYR A 70 -4.25 -6.36 -0.01
CA TYR A 70 -3.91 -7.66 -0.60
C TYR A 70 -2.60 -7.60 -1.42
N GLU A 71 -2.31 -6.49 -2.08
CA GLU A 71 -1.06 -6.29 -2.83
C GLU A 71 0.13 -6.26 -1.85
N GLY A 72 0.02 -5.50 -0.76
CA GLY A 72 1.03 -5.47 0.30
C GLY A 72 1.16 -6.81 1.03
N TYR A 73 0.06 -7.54 1.24
CA TYR A 73 0.08 -8.89 1.79
C TYR A 73 0.99 -9.81 0.95
N LEU A 74 0.78 -9.84 -0.38
CA LEU A 74 1.60 -10.67 -1.28
C LEU A 74 3.06 -10.24 -1.29
N CYS A 75 3.34 -8.93 -1.31
CA CYS A 75 4.71 -8.42 -1.29
C CYS A 75 5.42 -8.80 0.02
N SER A 76 4.75 -8.70 1.17
CA SER A 76 5.31 -9.08 2.47
C SER A 76 5.66 -10.56 2.56
N LEU A 77 4.94 -11.45 1.86
CA LEU A 77 5.28 -12.88 1.82
C LEU A 77 6.60 -13.18 1.10
N LEU A 78 7.02 -12.30 0.19
CA LEU A 78 8.25 -12.44 -0.61
C LEU A 78 9.47 -11.79 0.04
N LEU A 79 9.31 -11.17 1.21
CA LEU A 79 10.43 -10.67 2.00
C LEU A 79 11.19 -11.83 2.69
N PRO A 80 12.47 -11.63 3.07
CA PRO A 80 13.24 -12.60 3.84
C PRO A 80 12.51 -13.04 5.11
N ALA A 81 12.67 -14.31 5.50
CA ALA A 81 11.88 -14.93 6.57
C ALA A 81 11.84 -14.12 7.87
N ASP A 82 13.00 -13.61 8.28
CA ASP A 82 13.22 -12.85 9.52
C ASP A 82 12.58 -11.45 9.50
N SER A 83 12.31 -10.91 8.31
CA SER A 83 11.76 -9.56 8.10
C SER A 83 10.25 -9.56 7.86
N ARG A 84 9.64 -10.74 7.61
CA ARG A 84 8.20 -10.85 7.25
C ARG A 84 7.29 -10.34 8.35
N SER A 85 7.53 -10.76 9.60
CA SER A 85 6.71 -10.32 10.75
C SER A 85 6.77 -8.81 10.92
N SER A 86 7.98 -8.24 10.84
CA SER A 86 8.21 -6.80 10.94
C SER A 86 7.48 -6.02 9.84
N ALA A 87 7.50 -6.52 8.61
CA ALA A 87 6.80 -5.91 7.50
C ALA A 87 5.27 -6.01 7.61
N PHE A 88 4.74 -7.12 8.14
CA PHE A 88 3.30 -7.24 8.42
C PHE A 88 2.85 -6.24 9.47
N ALA A 89 3.59 -6.10 10.58
CA ALA A 89 3.29 -5.13 11.63
C ALA A 89 3.30 -3.69 11.10
N LEU A 90 4.34 -3.32 10.37
CA LEU A 90 4.51 -1.99 9.79
C LEU A 90 3.39 -1.65 8.78
N ARG A 91 3.04 -2.60 7.89
CA ARG A 91 1.93 -2.39 6.95
C ARG A 91 0.58 -2.37 7.66
N ALA A 92 0.39 -3.14 8.72
CA ALA A 92 -0.83 -3.15 9.51
C ALA A 92 -1.07 -1.79 10.17
N PHE A 93 0.00 -1.20 10.72
CA PHE A 93 -0.02 0.18 11.21
C PHE A 93 -0.46 1.18 10.14
N ASN A 94 0.12 1.12 8.93
CA ASN A 94 -0.29 1.99 7.84
C ASN A 94 -1.76 1.78 7.42
N VAL A 95 -2.24 0.54 7.44
CA VAL A 95 -3.64 0.20 7.12
C VAL A 95 -4.62 0.75 8.16
N GLU A 96 -4.28 0.71 9.46
CA GLU A 96 -5.08 1.32 10.52
C GLU A 96 -5.15 2.84 10.36
N LEU A 97 -4.00 3.49 10.17
CA LEU A 97 -3.95 4.94 9.94
C LEU A 97 -4.72 5.38 8.69
N ALA A 98 -4.61 4.62 7.60
CA ALA A 98 -5.32 4.92 6.36
C ALA A 98 -6.84 4.85 6.50
N GLN A 99 -7.34 3.95 7.35
CA GLN A 99 -8.77 3.77 7.58
C GLN A 99 -9.39 4.84 8.47
N VAL A 100 -8.60 5.62 9.23
CA VAL A 100 -9.13 6.62 10.15
C VAL A 100 -10.07 7.59 9.42
N LYS A 101 -9.62 8.17 8.30
CA LYS A 101 -10.42 9.15 7.52
C LYS A 101 -11.77 8.58 7.04
N ASP A 102 -11.79 7.32 6.64
CA ASP A 102 -12.98 6.66 6.09
C ASP A 102 -13.92 6.08 7.15
N SER A 103 -13.46 5.94 8.40
CA SER A 103 -14.18 5.28 9.49
C SER A 103 -14.72 6.22 10.56
N VAL A 104 -14.44 7.53 10.45
CA VAL A 104 -14.93 8.57 11.35
C VAL A 104 -15.80 9.56 10.59
N SER A 105 -16.94 9.92 11.17
CA SER A 105 -17.84 10.93 10.59
C SER A 105 -17.42 12.35 10.98
N GLU A 106 -16.87 12.52 12.18
CA GLU A 106 -16.46 13.82 12.71
C GLU A 106 -14.93 13.95 12.76
N LYS A 107 -14.44 15.12 12.35
CA LYS A 107 -13.01 15.45 12.37
C LYS A 107 -12.41 15.28 13.75
N THR A 108 -13.12 15.67 14.81
CA THR A 108 -12.67 15.57 16.20
C THR A 108 -12.34 14.12 16.58
N ILE A 109 -13.16 13.15 16.18
CA ILE A 109 -12.92 11.72 16.42
C ILE A 109 -11.68 11.25 15.64
N GLY A 110 -11.51 11.74 14.40
CA GLY A 110 -10.30 11.51 13.60
C GLY A 110 -9.04 12.01 14.30
N LEU A 111 -9.07 13.24 14.83
CA LEU A 111 -7.96 13.84 15.59
C LEU A 111 -7.63 13.03 16.84
N MET A 112 -8.65 12.61 17.61
CA MET A 112 -8.45 11.75 18.79
C MET A 112 -7.77 10.42 18.42
N ARG A 113 -8.12 9.81 17.27
CA ARG A 113 -7.48 8.57 16.81
C ARG A 113 -6.04 8.78 16.33
N MET A 114 -5.74 9.91 15.67
CA MET A 114 -4.36 10.25 15.31
C MET A 114 -3.52 10.51 16.55
N GLU A 115 -4.06 11.23 17.53
CA GLU A 115 -3.39 11.49 18.82
C GLU A 115 -3.14 10.20 19.60
N PHE A 116 -4.10 9.26 19.60
CA PHE A 116 -3.90 7.92 20.15
C PHE A 116 -2.70 7.22 19.51
N TRP A 117 -2.59 7.24 18.18
CA TRP A 117 -1.47 6.61 17.48
C TRP A 117 -0.15 7.33 17.70
N ARG A 118 -0.15 8.67 17.79
CA ARG A 118 1.02 9.47 18.15
C ARG A 118 1.55 9.03 19.51
N LYS A 119 0.69 9.06 20.53
CA LYS A 119 1.03 8.59 21.88
C LYS A 119 1.50 7.13 21.88
N THR A 120 0.84 6.26 21.11
CA THR A 120 1.24 4.85 20.99
C THR A 120 2.66 4.72 20.43
N VAL A 121 3.04 5.50 19.41
CA VAL A 121 4.41 5.52 18.90
C VAL A 121 5.36 6.09 19.95
N ASP A 122 4.99 7.12 20.70
CA ASP A 122 5.81 7.62 21.81
C ASP A 122 6.05 6.57 22.89
N ASP A 123 5.00 5.83 23.27
CA ASP A 123 5.05 4.75 24.26
C ASP A 123 5.93 3.60 23.78
N ILE A 124 5.82 3.20 22.51
CA ILE A 124 6.67 2.16 21.88
C ILE A 124 8.16 2.50 22.01
N TYR A 125 8.53 3.75 21.76
CA TYR A 125 9.94 4.20 21.85
C TYR A 125 10.38 4.53 23.28
N SER A 126 9.44 4.60 24.23
CA SER A 126 9.72 4.74 25.66
C SER A 126 9.72 3.39 26.40
N ASP A 127 9.69 2.28 25.65
CA ASP A 127 9.59 0.90 26.14
C ASP A 127 8.35 0.59 27.03
N ASN A 128 7.26 1.32 26.78
CA ASN A 128 5.98 1.06 27.42
C ASN A 128 5.11 0.19 26.49
N PRO A 129 4.82 -1.07 26.85
CA PRO A 129 4.12 -1.98 25.95
C PRO A 129 2.64 -1.57 25.76
N PRO A 130 2.20 -1.32 24.52
CA PRO A 130 0.81 -0.94 24.24
C PRO A 130 -0.13 -2.16 24.27
N GLN A 131 -1.45 -1.91 24.37
CA GLN A 131 -2.46 -2.99 24.42
C GLN A 131 -3.03 -3.39 23.05
N GLN A 132 -2.96 -2.49 22.06
CA GLN A 132 -3.50 -2.74 20.70
C GLN A 132 -2.67 -3.81 19.97
N PRO A 133 -3.29 -4.79 19.26
CA PRO A 133 -2.57 -5.91 18.62
C PRO A 133 -1.50 -5.46 17.61
N VAL A 134 -1.81 -4.46 16.78
CA VAL A 134 -0.86 -3.90 15.81
C VAL A 134 0.28 -3.18 16.53
N ALA A 135 -0.03 -2.46 17.60
CA ALA A 135 0.95 -1.72 18.39
C ALA A 135 1.91 -2.66 19.14
N ILE A 136 1.40 -3.81 19.62
CA ILE A 136 2.23 -4.87 20.22
C ILE A 136 3.22 -5.42 19.21
N GLU A 137 2.78 -5.75 17.99
CA GLU A 137 3.68 -6.23 16.95
C GLU A 137 4.70 -5.18 16.53
N LEU A 138 4.28 -3.91 16.46
CA LEU A 138 5.20 -2.80 16.16
C LEU A 138 6.23 -2.59 17.29
N TRP A 139 5.83 -2.70 18.55
CA TRP A 139 6.73 -2.62 19.70
C TRP A 139 7.80 -3.72 19.66
N LYS A 140 7.41 -4.97 19.39
CA LYS A 140 8.35 -6.10 19.22
C LYS A 140 9.42 -5.84 18.16
N VAL A 141 9.08 -5.02 17.15
CA VAL A 141 9.96 -4.68 16.03
C VAL A 141 10.89 -3.53 16.37
N CYS A 142 10.45 -2.52 17.14
CA CYS A 142 11.18 -1.26 17.36
C CYS A 142 12.20 -1.29 18.51
N THR A 143 12.05 -2.10 19.55
CA THR A 143 12.90 -1.98 20.76
C THR A 143 14.28 -2.66 20.62
N PRO A 144 15.40 -1.98 20.94
CA PRO A 144 16.73 -2.59 20.94
C PRO A 144 16.91 -3.57 22.12
N ALA A 145 17.78 -4.57 21.97
CA ALA A 145 17.87 -5.74 22.85
C ALA A 145 18.63 -5.54 24.19
N GLU A 146 18.91 -4.32 24.64
CA GLU A 146 19.66 -4.12 25.89
C GLU A 146 18.97 -3.11 26.83
N ALA A 147 18.06 -3.63 27.65
CA ALA A 147 17.93 -3.23 29.04
C ALA A 147 17.69 -4.53 29.82
N GLY A 148 18.77 -5.25 30.13
CA GLY A 148 18.70 -6.20 31.23
C GLY A 148 18.21 -5.47 32.49
N PRO A 149 17.53 -6.15 33.43
CA PRO A 149 17.15 -5.51 34.68
C PRO A 149 18.39 -4.91 35.32
N VAL A 150 18.36 -3.60 35.56
CA VAL A 150 19.38 -2.90 36.35
C VAL A 150 19.49 -3.65 37.68
N PRO A 151 20.68 -4.13 38.10
CA PRO A 151 20.83 -4.68 39.43
C PRO A 151 20.49 -3.55 40.41
N GLY A 152 19.38 -3.71 41.13
CA GLY A 152 19.12 -2.89 42.31
C GLY A 152 20.28 -3.02 43.31
N PRO A 153 20.42 -2.08 44.26
CA PRO A 153 21.51 -2.11 45.22
C PRO A 153 21.54 -3.46 45.94
N LEU A 154 22.73 -4.05 46.01
CA LEU A 154 23.01 -5.24 46.82
C LEU A 154 22.66 -4.94 48.29
N THR A 155 21.54 -5.47 48.76
CA THR A 155 21.22 -5.56 50.19
C THR A 155 21.11 -7.02 50.59
N ASP A 156 22.15 -7.46 51.30
CA ASP A 156 22.23 -8.47 52.37
C ASP A 156 21.52 -9.83 52.23
N PHE A 157 22.38 -10.86 52.18
CA PHE A 157 22.36 -12.11 52.96
C PHE A 157 21.02 -12.60 53.55
N GLN A 158 20.56 -13.75 53.06
CA GLN A 158 20.12 -14.85 53.93
C GLN A 158 20.18 -16.22 53.21
N SER A 159 20.83 -17.18 53.88
CA SER A 159 21.11 -18.57 53.47
C SER A 159 19.87 -19.48 53.60
N PRO A 160 19.90 -20.72 53.05
CA PRO A 160 18.72 -21.42 52.56
C PRO A 160 17.98 -22.26 53.63
N SER A 161 16.65 -22.24 53.58
CA SER A 161 15.81 -23.22 54.27
C SER A 161 15.51 -24.42 53.37
N LYS A 162 15.76 -25.62 53.92
CA LYS A 162 15.45 -26.92 53.34
C LYS A 162 13.96 -27.18 53.47
N ASP A 163 13.27 -27.40 52.35
CA ASP A 163 12.11 -28.28 52.32
C ASP A 163 11.91 -28.82 50.91
N GLY A 164 12.14 -30.13 50.77
CA GLY A 164 11.95 -30.86 49.54
C GLY A 164 10.47 -31.18 49.32
N LYS A 165 9.94 -30.76 48.16
CA LYS A 165 8.86 -31.48 47.48
C LYS A 165 9.18 -31.54 45.99
N SER A 166 9.41 -32.75 45.53
CA SER A 166 9.60 -33.11 44.12
C SER A 166 8.32 -32.78 43.35
N GLN A 167 8.34 -31.74 42.50
CA GLN A 167 7.31 -31.51 41.49
C GLN A 167 7.89 -31.81 40.12
N ALA A 168 7.19 -32.71 39.42
CA ALA A 168 7.55 -33.27 38.14
C ALA A 168 7.78 -32.20 37.06
N LEU A 169 8.84 -32.40 36.28
CA LEU A 169 9.11 -31.70 35.02
C LEU A 169 7.90 -31.85 34.08
N PRO A 170 7.26 -30.77 33.62
CA PRO A 170 6.33 -30.88 32.51
C PRO A 170 7.14 -31.27 31.27
N SER A 171 6.78 -32.41 30.69
CA SER A 171 7.30 -32.95 29.44
C SER A 171 7.52 -31.84 28.40
N LEU A 172 8.74 -31.74 27.87
CA LEU A 172 9.06 -30.93 26.70
C LEU A 172 8.17 -31.37 25.53
N GLY A 173 7.00 -30.75 25.42
CA GLY A 173 6.22 -30.75 24.20
C GLY A 173 7.02 -29.97 23.17
N LEU A 174 7.79 -30.68 22.34
CA LEU A 174 8.38 -30.14 21.12
C LEU A 174 7.22 -29.78 20.17
N ARG A 175 6.55 -28.65 20.45
CA ARG A 175 5.55 -28.06 19.57
C ARG A 175 6.33 -27.70 18.31
N ARG A 176 6.10 -28.43 17.22
CA ARG A 176 6.58 -28.07 15.89
C ARG A 176 6.12 -26.64 15.63
N LYS A 177 7.02 -25.67 15.79
CA LYS A 177 6.80 -24.29 15.37
C LYS A 177 6.45 -24.36 13.90
N SER A 178 5.22 -24.04 13.55
CA SER A 178 4.83 -23.93 12.14
C SER A 178 5.78 -22.94 11.49
N GLY A 179 6.36 -23.28 10.33
CA GLY A 179 7.51 -22.59 9.69
C GLY A 179 7.35 -21.11 9.30
N TRP A 180 6.33 -20.44 9.84
CA TRP A 180 6.10 -19.00 9.74
C TRP A 180 6.40 -18.23 11.05
N GLU A 181 6.53 -18.90 12.20
CA GLU A 181 6.99 -18.32 13.49
C GLU A 181 8.52 -18.07 13.47
N ALA A 182 9.01 -17.36 12.46
CA ALA A 182 10.39 -16.89 12.43
C ALA A 182 10.60 -15.94 13.62
N ALA A 183 11.73 -16.08 14.33
CA ALA A 183 12.09 -15.18 15.40
C ALA A 183 12.01 -13.73 14.89
N VAL A 184 11.16 -12.91 15.50
CA VAL A 184 10.98 -11.50 15.09
C VAL A 184 12.33 -10.81 15.24
N LYS A 185 12.95 -10.44 14.11
CA LYS A 185 14.17 -9.66 14.13
C LYS A 185 13.82 -8.23 14.53
N ARG A 186 14.48 -7.72 15.56
CA ARG A 186 14.30 -6.34 16.00
C ARG A 186 15.08 -5.40 15.08
N HIS A 187 14.51 -4.25 14.78
CA HIS A 187 15.03 -3.26 13.86
C HIS A 187 15.06 -1.89 14.54
N ASN A 188 16.14 -1.13 14.35
CA ASN A 188 16.18 0.26 14.79
C ASN A 188 15.43 1.13 13.77
N LEU A 189 14.10 1.11 13.85
CA LEU A 189 13.24 1.90 12.99
C LEU A 189 13.33 3.38 13.37
N THR A 190 13.36 4.24 12.37
CA THR A 190 13.42 5.67 12.62
C THR A 190 12.03 6.19 13.01
N LYS A 191 11.85 6.56 14.29
CA LYS A 191 10.62 7.14 14.85
C LYS A 191 10.02 8.26 13.99
N ARG A 192 10.89 9.11 13.43
CA ARG A 192 10.50 10.24 12.58
C ARG A 192 9.62 9.81 11.41
N TRP A 193 9.88 8.67 10.77
CA TRP A 193 9.08 8.21 9.63
C TRP A 193 7.67 7.78 10.05
N LEU A 194 7.53 7.10 11.19
CA LEU A 194 6.23 6.72 11.73
C LEU A 194 5.40 7.96 12.09
N MET A 195 6.00 8.92 12.78
CA MET A 195 5.35 10.19 13.12
C MET A 195 4.96 10.99 11.87
N LYS A 196 5.82 11.02 10.86
CA LYS A 196 5.54 11.72 9.59
C LYS A 196 4.27 11.20 8.90
N ILE A 197 4.02 9.89 8.94
CA ILE A 197 2.79 9.29 8.38
C ILE A 197 1.56 9.76 9.17
N ILE A 198 1.65 9.80 10.51
CA ILE A 198 0.55 10.25 11.39
C ILE A 198 0.26 11.73 11.12
N ASP A 199 1.28 12.59 11.18
CA ASP A 199 1.14 14.04 11.02
C ASP A 199 0.55 14.41 9.65
N GLU A 200 0.99 13.74 8.59
CA GLU A 200 0.46 13.99 7.24
C GLU A 200 -1.00 13.56 7.10
N ARG A 201 -1.37 12.41 7.67
CA ARG A 201 -2.76 11.94 7.63
C ARG A 201 -3.68 12.77 8.51
N GLU A 202 -3.18 13.29 9.63
CA GLU A 202 -3.92 14.24 10.48
C GLU A 202 -4.25 15.52 9.72
N LYS A 203 -3.26 16.12 9.03
CA LYS A 203 -3.47 17.29 8.17
C LYS A 203 -4.49 17.02 7.07
N ASN A 204 -4.54 15.79 6.55
CA ASN A 204 -5.46 15.36 5.50
C ASN A 204 -6.80 14.77 6.03
N LEU A 205 -7.17 14.99 7.28
CA LEU A 205 -8.48 14.54 7.79
C LEU A 205 -9.66 15.27 7.13
N ASP A 206 -9.43 16.50 6.66
CA ASP A 206 -10.43 17.25 5.90
C ASP A 206 -10.62 16.66 4.48
N ASP A 207 -11.82 16.76 3.93
CA ASP A 207 -12.12 16.40 2.54
C ASP A 207 -11.68 17.49 1.55
N LYS A 208 -10.48 18.02 1.73
CA LYS A 208 -9.89 19.02 0.85
C LYS A 208 -9.27 18.32 -0.37
N PRO A 209 -9.60 18.74 -1.61
CA PRO A 209 -8.92 18.25 -2.81
C PRO A 209 -7.51 18.83 -2.87
N TYR A 210 -6.59 18.12 -3.53
CA TYR A 210 -5.25 18.64 -3.79
C TYR A 210 -5.31 19.78 -4.80
N ARG A 211 -4.55 20.84 -4.55
CA ARG A 211 -4.48 22.01 -5.44
C ARG A 211 -3.76 21.65 -6.74
N ASN A 212 -2.63 20.97 -6.63
CA ASN A 212 -1.75 20.60 -7.73
C ASN A 212 -1.17 19.20 -7.53
N ILE A 213 -0.44 18.72 -8.54
CA ILE A 213 0.18 17.40 -8.47
C ILE A 213 1.26 17.34 -7.40
N GLN A 214 1.98 18.45 -7.14
CA GLN A 214 3.03 18.50 -6.12
C GLN A 214 2.48 18.27 -4.71
N GLU A 215 1.28 18.75 -4.39
CA GLU A 215 0.64 18.49 -3.10
C GLU A 215 0.31 17.00 -2.92
N LEU A 216 -0.18 16.35 -3.99
CA LEU A 216 -0.41 14.90 -4.00
C LEU A 216 0.92 14.12 -3.87
N GLU A 217 1.98 14.54 -4.56
CA GLU A 217 3.31 13.94 -4.45
C GLU A 217 3.90 14.12 -3.04
N ASN A 218 3.72 15.29 -2.42
CA ASN A 218 4.19 15.55 -1.06
C ASN A 218 3.46 14.67 -0.04
N TYR A 219 2.13 14.55 -0.18
CA TYR A 219 1.34 13.62 0.63
C TYR A 219 1.83 12.17 0.46
N ALA A 220 2.10 11.76 -0.78
CA ALA A 220 2.60 10.42 -1.09
C ALA A 220 4.01 10.18 -0.54
N GLU A 221 4.90 11.17 -0.60
CA GLU A 221 6.25 11.12 -0.03
C GLU A 221 6.21 10.97 1.49
N ASN A 222 5.33 11.71 2.16
CA ASN A 222 5.22 11.69 3.61
C ASN A 222 4.53 10.43 4.13
N THR A 223 3.72 9.75 3.31
CA THR A 223 2.99 8.53 3.69
C THR A 223 3.61 7.25 3.12
N GLN A 224 3.57 7.06 1.80
CA GLN A 224 4.00 5.84 1.12
C GLN A 224 5.52 5.73 1.04
N SER A 225 6.25 6.82 0.77
CA SER A 225 7.72 6.76 0.77
C SER A 225 8.26 6.52 2.19
N SER A 226 7.71 7.17 3.21
CA SER A 226 8.01 6.87 4.62
C SER A 226 7.86 5.38 4.97
N LEU A 227 6.81 4.74 4.46
CA LEU A 227 6.61 3.29 4.65
C LEU A 227 7.69 2.46 3.95
N LEU A 228 8.14 2.87 2.76
CA LEU A 228 9.23 2.22 2.04
C LEU A 228 10.59 2.42 2.73
N TYR A 229 10.88 3.62 3.25
CA TYR A 229 12.10 3.87 4.04
C TYR A 229 12.16 2.94 5.25
N LEU A 230 11.06 2.83 6.00
CA LEU A 230 10.95 1.89 7.12
C LEU A 230 11.09 0.42 6.66
N THR A 231 10.59 0.08 5.47
CA THR A 231 10.77 -1.27 4.90
C THR A 231 12.24 -1.54 4.51
N LEU A 232 12.96 -0.55 3.98
CA LEU A 232 14.41 -0.64 3.73
C LEU A 232 15.20 -0.81 5.03
N GLU A 233 14.82 -0.09 6.11
CA GLU A 233 15.39 -0.26 7.45
C GLU A 233 15.15 -1.66 8.00
N ILE A 234 13.96 -2.24 7.80
CA ILE A 234 13.65 -3.64 8.13
C ILE A 234 14.55 -4.60 7.35
N LEU A 235 14.85 -4.31 6.08
CA LEU A 235 15.78 -5.10 5.30
C LEU A 235 17.25 -4.83 5.67
N GLY A 236 17.52 -3.87 6.56
CA GLY A 236 18.86 -3.44 6.93
C GLY A 236 19.62 -2.91 5.72
N VAL A 237 18.95 -2.14 4.87
CA VAL A 237 19.53 -1.41 3.73
C VAL A 237 19.63 0.06 4.12
N LYS A 238 20.84 0.60 4.05
CA LYS A 238 21.12 2.03 4.19
C LYS A 238 21.90 2.46 2.96
N ASP A 239 21.21 2.97 1.97
CA ASP A 239 21.79 3.31 0.67
C ASP A 239 21.05 4.49 0.04
N LEU A 240 21.80 5.50 -0.40
CA LEU A 240 21.23 6.73 -0.94
C LEU A 240 20.41 6.48 -2.22
N HIS A 241 20.86 5.57 -3.08
CA HIS A 241 20.15 5.27 -4.32
C HIS A 241 18.87 4.47 -4.05
N ALA A 242 18.88 3.57 -3.06
CA ALA A 242 17.69 2.89 -2.58
C ALA A 242 16.66 3.88 -2.03
N ASP A 243 17.10 4.90 -1.27
CA ASP A 243 16.21 5.95 -0.75
C ASP A 243 15.61 6.80 -1.88
N HIS A 244 16.42 7.23 -2.87
CA HIS A 244 15.89 7.95 -4.03
C HIS A 244 14.91 7.11 -4.85
N ALA A 245 15.18 5.81 -5.04
CA ALA A 245 14.25 4.90 -5.68
C ALA A 245 12.96 4.75 -4.86
N ALA A 246 13.05 4.58 -3.54
CA ALA A 246 11.92 4.50 -2.63
C ALA A 246 11.04 5.75 -2.67
N SER A 247 11.64 6.95 -2.70
CA SER A 247 10.92 8.22 -2.84
C SER A 247 10.04 8.23 -4.09
N HIS A 248 10.63 7.93 -5.25
CA HIS A 248 9.88 7.91 -6.51
C HIS A 248 8.81 6.81 -6.54
N ILE A 249 9.09 5.62 -6.02
CA ILE A 249 8.10 4.54 -5.94
C ILE A 249 6.94 4.93 -5.03
N GLY A 250 7.21 5.53 -3.87
CA GLY A 250 6.18 5.97 -2.93
C GLY A 250 5.29 7.05 -3.53
N LYS A 251 5.87 8.02 -4.24
CA LYS A 251 5.10 9.03 -5.02
C LYS A 251 4.22 8.39 -6.09
N ALA A 252 4.77 7.49 -6.89
CA ALA A 252 4.00 6.76 -7.90
C ALA A 252 2.84 5.97 -7.28
N GLN A 253 3.10 5.29 -6.16
CA GLN A 253 2.08 4.55 -5.41
C GLN A 253 0.97 5.46 -4.91
N GLY A 254 1.31 6.63 -4.36
CA GLY A 254 0.31 7.59 -3.89
C GLY A 254 -0.58 8.11 -5.01
N ILE A 255 0.00 8.46 -6.16
CA ILE A 255 -0.75 8.89 -7.35
C ILE A 255 -1.68 7.78 -7.84
N VAL A 256 -1.16 6.56 -8.01
CA VAL A 256 -1.96 5.39 -8.43
C VAL A 256 -3.05 5.06 -7.41
N THR A 257 -2.79 5.27 -6.11
CA THR A 257 -3.78 5.08 -5.04
C THR A 257 -4.90 6.11 -5.13
N CYS A 258 -4.58 7.37 -5.44
CA CYS A 258 -5.56 8.41 -5.70
C CYS A 258 -6.45 8.08 -6.91
N LEU A 259 -5.84 7.66 -8.02
CA LEU A 259 -6.55 7.24 -9.23
C LEU A 259 -7.50 6.07 -8.94
N ARG A 260 -7.00 4.95 -8.40
CA ARG A 260 -7.83 3.75 -8.12
C ARG A 260 -8.98 4.02 -7.16
N ALA A 261 -8.82 4.98 -6.25
CA ALA A 261 -9.83 5.33 -5.26
C ALA A 261 -10.89 6.30 -5.79
N THR A 262 -10.69 6.89 -6.97
CA THR A 262 -11.59 7.90 -7.56
C THR A 262 -13.03 7.40 -7.70
N PRO A 263 -13.32 6.19 -8.23
CA PRO A 263 -14.70 5.70 -8.31
C PRO A 263 -15.36 5.49 -6.93
N TYR A 264 -14.58 5.02 -5.96
CA TYR A 264 -15.06 4.81 -4.59
C TYR A 264 -15.39 6.14 -3.89
N HIS A 265 -14.50 7.13 -3.95
CA HIS A 265 -14.73 8.44 -3.36
C HIS A 265 -15.85 9.21 -4.09
N GLY A 266 -15.95 9.08 -5.41
CA GLY A 266 -17.02 9.66 -6.21
C GLY A 266 -18.41 9.20 -5.76
N SER A 267 -18.57 7.89 -5.44
CA SER A 267 -19.81 7.36 -4.87
C SER A 267 -20.21 7.97 -3.52
N ARG A 268 -19.24 8.53 -2.79
CA ARG A 268 -19.41 9.24 -1.52
C ARG A 268 -19.40 10.76 -1.68
N ARG A 269 -19.53 11.25 -2.93
CA ARG A 269 -19.51 12.69 -3.28
C ARG A 269 -18.23 13.41 -2.87
N ARG A 270 -17.08 12.72 -2.99
CA ARG A 270 -15.74 13.28 -2.71
C ARG A 270 -14.82 13.06 -3.91
N VAL A 271 -13.99 14.05 -4.23
CA VAL A 271 -12.99 13.98 -5.32
C VAL A 271 -11.66 14.50 -4.79
N PHE A 272 -10.61 13.70 -4.95
CA PHE A 272 -9.26 14.02 -4.45
C PHE A 272 -8.24 14.17 -5.59
N LEU A 273 -8.68 14.39 -6.83
CA LEU A 273 -7.77 14.61 -7.96
C LEU A 273 -7.14 16.02 -7.90
N PRO A 274 -5.92 16.21 -8.41
CA PRO A 274 -5.29 17.53 -8.52
C PRO A 274 -6.14 18.53 -9.32
N MET A 275 -6.60 19.58 -8.65
CA MET A 275 -7.54 20.54 -9.24
C MET A 275 -6.93 21.36 -10.39
N GLU A 276 -5.64 21.67 -10.33
CA GLU A 276 -4.92 22.35 -11.42
C GLU A 276 -5.03 21.59 -12.75
N ILE A 277 -4.83 20.25 -12.73
CA ILE A 277 -4.92 19.42 -13.94
C ILE A 277 -6.37 19.35 -14.42
N CYS A 278 -7.33 19.20 -13.51
CA CYS A 278 -8.75 19.24 -13.86
C CYS A 278 -9.11 20.56 -14.57
N MET A 279 -8.68 21.70 -14.02
CA MET A 279 -8.91 23.02 -14.59
C MET A 279 -8.24 23.20 -15.96
N LEU A 280 -7.02 22.69 -16.14
CA LEU A 280 -6.30 22.75 -17.41
C LEU A 280 -7.09 22.12 -18.57
N HIS A 281 -7.82 21.04 -18.29
CA HIS A 281 -8.67 20.34 -19.26
C HIS A 281 -10.14 20.79 -19.25
N GLY A 282 -10.47 21.84 -18.49
CA GLY A 282 -11.85 22.33 -18.36
C GLY A 282 -12.81 21.32 -17.72
N VAL A 283 -12.30 20.46 -16.83
CA VAL A 283 -13.06 19.44 -16.11
C VAL A 283 -13.35 19.90 -14.69
N SER A 284 -14.60 19.78 -14.27
CA SER A 284 -15.05 20.10 -12.92
C SER A 284 -15.04 18.86 -12.01
N GLN A 285 -15.16 19.04 -10.70
CA GLN A 285 -15.34 17.89 -9.79
C GLN A 285 -16.66 17.14 -10.07
N GLU A 286 -17.69 17.87 -10.47
CA GLU A 286 -19.02 17.32 -10.77
C GLU A 286 -18.97 16.32 -11.93
N ASP A 287 -18.06 16.50 -12.90
CA ASP A 287 -17.85 15.54 -13.98
C ASP A 287 -17.44 14.17 -13.46
N PHE A 288 -16.56 14.11 -12.45
CA PHE A 288 -16.18 12.86 -11.80
C PHE A 288 -17.30 12.28 -10.94
N LEU A 289 -18.08 13.14 -10.26
CA LEU A 289 -19.23 12.69 -9.46
C LEU A 289 -20.34 12.07 -10.33
N ARG A 290 -20.54 12.60 -11.54
CA ARG A 290 -21.49 12.08 -12.54
C ARG A 290 -20.94 10.92 -13.36
N GLN A 291 -19.69 10.51 -13.14
CA GLN A 291 -19.00 9.50 -13.93
C GLN A 291 -18.97 9.84 -15.43
N ASN A 292 -18.76 11.12 -15.74
CA ASN A 292 -18.63 11.59 -17.11
C ASN A 292 -17.43 10.90 -17.78
N GLN A 293 -17.66 10.34 -18.97
CA GLN A 293 -16.64 9.63 -19.75
C GLN A 293 -16.12 10.45 -20.95
N ALA A 294 -16.37 11.76 -20.95
CA ALA A 294 -15.91 12.67 -21.98
C ALA A 294 -14.37 12.64 -22.12
N LYS A 295 -13.90 13.02 -23.32
CA LYS A 295 -12.47 12.97 -23.67
C LYS A 295 -11.62 13.79 -22.71
N ASN A 296 -12.07 14.98 -22.32
CA ASN A 296 -11.37 15.85 -21.37
C ASN A 296 -11.17 15.18 -19.98
N VAL A 297 -12.15 14.39 -19.50
CA VAL A 297 -11.99 13.61 -18.26
C VAL A 297 -10.90 12.56 -18.41
N ARG A 298 -10.84 11.87 -19.56
CA ARG A 298 -9.77 10.90 -19.85
C ARG A 298 -8.41 11.57 -19.98
N ASP A 299 -8.35 12.76 -20.58
CA ASP A 299 -7.12 13.55 -20.71
C ASP A 299 -6.56 13.95 -19.32
N VAL A 300 -7.41 14.30 -18.35
CA VAL A 300 -6.99 14.54 -16.95
C VAL A 300 -6.37 13.28 -16.34
N ILE A 301 -7.02 12.13 -16.51
CA ILE A 301 -6.56 10.85 -15.96
C ILE A 301 -5.25 10.43 -16.64
N TYR A 302 -5.11 10.67 -17.95
CA TYR A 302 -3.88 10.46 -18.71
C TYR A 302 -2.71 11.26 -18.13
N ASP A 303 -2.88 12.56 -17.87
CA ASP A 303 -1.81 13.40 -17.36
C ASP A 303 -1.37 12.96 -15.95
N ILE A 304 -2.33 12.66 -15.06
CA ILE A 304 -2.03 12.19 -13.70
C ILE A 304 -1.34 10.81 -13.74
N ALA A 305 -1.84 9.88 -14.55
CA ALA A 305 -1.23 8.56 -14.72
C ALA A 305 0.18 8.65 -15.32
N SER A 306 0.41 9.60 -16.21
CA SER A 306 1.72 9.87 -16.80
C SER A 306 2.73 10.31 -15.74
N GLN A 307 2.34 11.14 -14.76
CA GLN A 307 3.22 11.52 -13.65
C GLN A 307 3.64 10.31 -12.80
N ALA A 308 2.70 9.40 -12.50
CA ALA A 308 3.04 8.14 -11.81
C ALA A 308 4.02 7.28 -12.62
N HIS A 309 3.81 7.18 -13.94
CA HIS A 309 4.69 6.44 -14.83
C HIS A 309 6.10 7.03 -14.89
N LEU A 310 6.24 8.37 -14.94
CA LEU A 310 7.52 9.06 -14.92
C LEU A 310 8.31 8.77 -13.64
N HIS A 311 7.64 8.78 -12.49
CA HIS A 311 8.27 8.38 -11.23
C HIS A 311 8.76 6.92 -11.23
N LEU A 312 7.98 5.97 -11.76
CA LEU A 312 8.45 4.58 -11.89
C LEU A 312 9.67 4.47 -12.83
N LYS A 313 9.68 5.24 -13.92
CA LYS A 313 10.82 5.29 -14.84
C LYS A 313 12.07 5.85 -14.15
N HIS A 314 11.93 6.91 -13.35
CA HIS A 314 13.03 7.47 -12.56
C HIS A 314 13.51 6.50 -11.48
N ALA A 315 12.62 5.84 -10.74
CA ALA A 315 13.01 4.84 -9.75
C ALA A 315 13.86 3.70 -10.34
N ARG A 316 13.58 3.33 -11.60
CA ARG A 316 14.29 2.28 -12.33
C ARG A 316 15.59 2.73 -12.97
N SER A 317 15.81 4.03 -13.17
CA SER A 317 17.12 4.51 -13.64
C SER A 317 18.22 4.19 -12.62
N PHE A 318 17.86 4.13 -11.33
CA PHE A 318 18.75 3.73 -10.23
C PHE A 318 18.98 2.22 -10.12
N HIS A 319 18.35 1.37 -10.95
CA HIS A 319 18.35 -0.08 -10.80
C HIS A 319 19.75 -0.70 -10.67
N LYS A 320 20.75 -0.16 -11.37
CA LYS A 320 22.14 -0.65 -11.31
C LYS A 320 22.86 -0.25 -10.01
N SER A 321 22.48 0.86 -9.41
CA SER A 321 23.12 1.42 -8.21
C SER A 321 22.45 0.93 -6.92
N VAL A 322 21.19 0.52 -6.98
CA VAL A 322 20.44 0.01 -5.82
C VAL A 322 20.93 -1.39 -5.44
N PRO A 323 21.22 -1.65 -4.14
CA PRO A 323 21.62 -2.98 -3.68
C PRO A 323 20.48 -3.99 -3.87
N VAL A 324 20.81 -5.20 -4.33
CA VAL A 324 19.84 -6.30 -4.58
C VAL A 324 18.99 -6.62 -3.34
N LYS A 325 19.54 -6.41 -2.14
CA LYS A 325 18.83 -6.62 -0.87
C LYS A 325 17.61 -5.70 -0.70
N ALA A 326 17.57 -4.56 -1.39
CA ALA A 326 16.45 -3.61 -1.37
C ALA A 326 15.28 -4.02 -2.27
N PHE A 327 15.53 -4.83 -3.31
CA PHE A 327 14.52 -5.13 -4.34
C PHE A 327 13.23 -5.74 -3.79
N PRO A 328 13.24 -6.60 -2.74
CA PRO A 328 12.00 -7.08 -2.14
C PRO A 328 11.09 -5.96 -1.60
N ALA A 329 11.64 -4.83 -1.13
CA ALA A 329 10.85 -3.67 -0.70
C ALA A 329 10.10 -3.00 -1.87
N PHE A 330 10.63 -3.14 -3.09
CA PHE A 330 10.12 -2.48 -4.28
C PHE A 330 9.17 -3.35 -5.10
N LEU A 331 8.88 -4.60 -4.69
CA LEU A 331 8.01 -5.52 -5.44
C LEU A 331 6.59 -4.97 -5.69
N GLN A 332 6.12 -4.03 -4.87
CA GLN A 332 4.85 -3.35 -5.09
C GLN A 332 4.77 -2.62 -6.44
N THR A 333 5.91 -2.23 -7.03
CA THR A 333 5.99 -1.65 -8.38
C THR A 333 5.35 -2.54 -9.44
N VAL A 334 5.35 -3.86 -9.29
CA VAL A 334 4.69 -4.79 -10.21
C VAL A 334 3.18 -4.55 -10.27
N ALA A 335 2.54 -4.31 -9.12
CA ALA A 335 1.12 -4.02 -9.05
C ALA A 335 0.79 -2.61 -9.59
N LEU A 336 1.67 -1.63 -9.35
CA LEU A 336 1.55 -0.29 -9.96
C LEU A 336 1.66 -0.38 -11.48
N GLU A 337 2.64 -1.17 -11.94
CA GLU A 337 2.86 -1.64 -13.31
C GLU A 337 1.58 -2.08 -14.02
N ASP A 338 0.96 -3.08 -13.42
CA ASP A 338 -0.26 -3.72 -13.89
C ASP A 338 -1.42 -2.73 -13.97
N TYR A 339 -1.61 -1.90 -12.94
CA TYR A 339 -2.69 -0.90 -12.93
C TYR A 339 -2.50 0.16 -14.02
N LEU A 340 -1.30 0.72 -14.17
CA LEU A 340 -1.00 1.72 -15.20
C LEU A 340 -1.17 1.17 -16.62
N LYS A 341 -0.83 -0.11 -16.86
CA LYS A 341 -1.09 -0.77 -18.15
C LYS A 341 -2.58 -0.99 -18.39
N LYS A 342 -3.33 -1.38 -17.37
CA LYS A 342 -4.79 -1.58 -17.49
C LYS A 342 -5.53 -0.28 -17.77
N ILE A 343 -5.19 0.81 -17.09
CA ILE A 343 -5.83 2.10 -17.32
C ILE A 343 -5.53 2.63 -18.73
N GLN A 344 -4.30 2.40 -19.23
CA GLN A 344 -3.95 2.71 -20.61
C GLN A 344 -4.76 1.88 -21.63
N GLN A 345 -4.97 0.58 -21.37
CA GLN A 345 -5.74 -0.31 -22.25
C GLN A 345 -7.22 0.07 -22.38
N VAL A 346 -7.78 0.73 -21.37
CA VAL A 346 -9.17 1.24 -21.38
C VAL A 346 -9.24 2.71 -21.75
N ASP A 347 -8.21 3.24 -22.43
CA ASP A 347 -8.16 4.63 -22.89
C ASP A 347 -8.40 5.64 -21.75
N PHE A 348 -7.80 5.37 -20.58
CA PHE A 348 -7.87 6.23 -19.40
C PHE A 348 -9.30 6.47 -18.86
N ASP A 349 -10.26 5.59 -19.20
CA ASP A 349 -11.57 5.54 -18.55
C ASP A 349 -11.44 4.99 -17.11
N ILE A 350 -11.33 5.91 -16.15
CA ILE A 350 -11.18 5.58 -14.73
C ILE A 350 -12.38 4.82 -14.13
N PHE A 351 -13.56 4.89 -14.78
CA PHE A 351 -14.78 4.23 -14.32
C PHE A 351 -14.97 2.84 -14.94
N HIS A 352 -14.07 2.41 -15.82
CA HIS A 352 -14.19 1.12 -16.47
C HIS A 352 -14.14 -0.04 -15.45
N PRO A 353 -15.11 -0.98 -15.47
CA PRO A 353 -15.25 -2.00 -14.42
C PRO A 353 -14.07 -2.97 -14.34
N SER A 354 -13.28 -3.13 -15.41
CA SER A 354 -12.08 -3.97 -15.38
C SER A 354 -11.00 -3.46 -14.42
N LEU A 355 -10.97 -2.15 -14.12
CA LEU A 355 -9.99 -1.56 -13.21
C LEU A 355 -10.19 -1.97 -11.75
N GLN A 356 -11.41 -2.37 -11.38
CA GLN A 356 -11.75 -2.85 -10.03
C GLN A 356 -11.54 -4.37 -9.89
N GLN A 357 -11.24 -5.09 -10.97
CA GLN A 357 -11.01 -6.52 -10.94
C GLN A 357 -9.59 -6.84 -10.48
N LYS A 358 -9.50 -7.78 -9.52
CA LYS A 358 -8.21 -8.28 -9.03
C LYS A 358 -7.47 -9.03 -10.14
N ASN A 359 -6.18 -8.77 -10.29
CA ASN A 359 -5.34 -9.56 -11.18
C ASN A 359 -5.04 -10.92 -10.54
N THR A 360 -5.59 -11.99 -11.11
CA THR A 360 -5.39 -13.37 -10.65
C THR A 360 -3.96 -13.87 -10.87
N LEU A 361 -3.22 -13.28 -11.81
CA LEU A 361 -1.83 -13.61 -12.13
C LEU A 361 -0.81 -12.74 -11.38
N LEU A 362 -1.27 -11.84 -10.50
CA LEU A 362 -0.38 -10.98 -9.72
C LEU A 362 0.59 -11.77 -8.83
N PRO A 363 0.16 -12.84 -8.10
CA PRO A 363 1.10 -13.64 -7.30
C PRO A 363 2.22 -14.26 -8.15
N LEU A 364 1.89 -14.77 -9.34
CA LEU A 364 2.87 -15.33 -10.27
C LEU A 364 3.83 -14.26 -10.78
N SER A 365 3.30 -13.09 -11.16
CA SER A 365 4.09 -11.96 -11.66
C SER A 365 5.07 -11.45 -10.59
N LEU A 366 4.60 -11.30 -9.35
CA LEU A 366 5.43 -10.93 -8.20
C LEU A 366 6.51 -11.98 -7.93
N TYR A 367 6.18 -13.27 -7.97
CA TYR A 367 7.14 -14.35 -7.77
C TYR A 367 8.22 -14.36 -8.86
N VAL A 368 7.84 -14.26 -10.13
CA VAL A 368 8.77 -14.20 -11.27
C VAL A 368 9.69 -13.00 -11.15
N GLN A 369 9.15 -11.83 -10.81
CA GLN A 369 9.92 -10.59 -10.70
C GLN A 369 10.88 -10.62 -9.49
N SER A 370 10.43 -11.16 -8.36
CA SER A 370 11.26 -11.42 -7.17
C SER A 370 12.43 -12.34 -7.51
N TRP A 371 12.17 -13.46 -8.19
CA TRP A 371 13.22 -14.39 -8.65
C TRP A 371 14.21 -13.74 -9.63
N ARG A 372 13.71 -12.91 -10.55
CA ARG A 372 14.54 -12.15 -11.51
C ARG A 372 15.31 -10.99 -10.89
N LYS A 373 15.10 -10.67 -9.61
CA LYS A 373 15.71 -9.52 -8.92
C LYS A 373 15.48 -8.23 -9.73
N ARG A 374 14.23 -7.93 -10.05
CA ARG A 374 13.84 -6.68 -10.72
C ARG A 374 12.68 -6.02 -9.99
N TYR A 375 12.44 -4.74 -10.22
CA TYR A 375 11.29 -4.00 -9.71
C TYR A 375 10.78 -3.04 -10.79
#